data_AF-A0A164IFH8-F1
#
_entry.id   AF-A0A164IFH8-F1
#
_cell.length_a   1.000
_cell.length_b   1.000
_cell.length_c   1.000
_cell.angle_alpha   90.00
_cell.angle_beta   90.00
_cell.angle_gamma   90.00
#
_symmetry.space_group_name_H-M   'P 1'
#
loop_
_entity.id
_entity.type
_entity.pdbx_description
1 polymer ?
#
loop_
_entity_poly.entity_id
_entity_poly.type
_entity_poly.pdbx_seq_one_letter_code
_entity_poly.pdbx_strand_id
1 'polypeptide(L)'
;MDLSAFAKEQFCAKDWVNNTFRQSEAQSHESFASSIVMKLQLAIFEINNSLENTSTAVLSNLPRLLRDIELLQNEVVHFQRKLATVEHEVSKVENETTHSLEYIVKLDAVKSKLKATSKALQEADNWTTLMADIEELFESNDLMALSLRLSSLMQSLDLLNHVSDYGERMMQLDGLRNRLEALASPLVVSAISGGDAVNTAVMVQVFSNMDRLDQLLHYYTKCRRGVILHEWKELCELDDLNVVEVICRFHELLLADLQEQTTWYRGVFNQYPTSISRVILPIYSQAMSALDPNPLNSLESLIKKPAAAEALFMLQQIKSSADRLLQGVEAHFKDIGPIEDEVFRQFSDSLYQPFRLIISNKYKALCLQHLLEQFPEPINDSTEITESIQSLRQSHSKINSLMESTLQNCVTLTHGYGLELLIEDLE
;
A
#
# COMPACT_ATOMS: atom_id res chain seq x y z
N MET A 1 -74.65 59.52 -50.43
CA MET A 1 -74.31 59.30 -51.85
C MET A 1 -73.10 58.41 -51.82
N ASP A 2 -73.16 57.26 -52.49
CA ASP A 2 -72.03 56.32 -52.52
C ASP A 2 -71.00 56.84 -53.54
N LEU A 3 -69.90 57.44 -53.05
CA LEU A 3 -68.85 58.03 -53.88
C LEU A 3 -67.92 56.99 -54.51
N SER A 4 -68.04 55.71 -54.13
CA SER A 4 -67.26 54.61 -54.70
C SER A 4 -67.48 54.42 -56.21
N ALA A 5 -68.63 54.87 -56.74
CA ALA A 5 -68.93 54.85 -58.16
C ALA A 5 -67.96 55.73 -58.99
N PHE A 6 -67.47 56.84 -58.43
CA PHE A 6 -66.50 57.74 -59.09
C PHE A 6 -65.08 57.19 -59.13
N ALA A 7 -64.76 56.22 -58.28
CA ALA A 7 -63.44 55.58 -58.24
C ALA A 7 -63.30 54.41 -59.25
N LYS A 8 -64.35 54.09 -60.02
CA LYS A 8 -64.33 53.02 -61.03
C LYS A 8 -63.68 53.50 -62.33
N GLU A 9 -62.76 52.73 -62.91
CA GLU A 9 -62.00 53.08 -64.12
C GLU A 9 -62.87 53.37 -65.37
N GLN A 10 -64.07 52.78 -65.46
CA GLN A 10 -65.02 52.97 -66.55
C GLN A 10 -66.25 53.77 -66.12
N PHE A 11 -66.05 54.88 -65.41
CA PHE A 11 -67.15 55.74 -64.99
C PHE A 11 -67.85 56.39 -66.20
N CYS A 12 -69.09 55.98 -66.47
CA CYS A 12 -69.95 56.64 -67.45
C CYS A 12 -70.85 57.66 -66.76
N ALA A 13 -70.53 58.95 -66.90
CA ALA A 13 -71.30 60.04 -66.32
C ALA A 13 -72.78 60.02 -66.77
N LYS A 14 -73.05 59.65 -68.02
CA LYS A 14 -74.41 59.55 -68.57
C LYS A 14 -75.22 58.46 -67.87
N ASP A 15 -74.64 57.28 -67.68
CA ASP A 15 -75.33 56.16 -67.04
C ASP A 15 -75.49 56.40 -65.54
N TRP A 16 -74.51 57.03 -64.89
CA TRP A 16 -74.60 57.44 -63.50
C TRP A 16 -75.70 58.48 -63.29
N VAL A 17 -75.72 59.58 -64.06
CA VAL A 17 -76.78 60.60 -63.99
C VAL A 17 -78.13 59.95 -64.25
N ASN A 18 -78.28 59.16 -65.32
CA ASN A 18 -79.54 58.50 -65.66
C ASN A 18 -80.02 57.56 -64.55
N ASN A 19 -79.13 56.77 -63.93
CA ASN A 19 -79.50 55.89 -62.82
C ASN A 19 -79.84 56.66 -61.55
N THR A 20 -79.11 57.75 -61.26
CA THR A 20 -79.34 58.59 -60.07
C THR A 20 -80.66 59.35 -60.17
N PHE A 21 -81.03 59.82 -61.37
CA PHE A 21 -82.34 60.44 -61.63
C PHE A 21 -83.47 59.43 -61.77
N ARG A 22 -83.21 58.18 -62.21
CA ARG A 22 -84.21 57.10 -62.19
C ARG A 22 -84.62 56.71 -60.77
N GLN A 23 -83.73 56.87 -59.81
CA GLN A 23 -84.02 56.71 -58.39
C GLN A 23 -84.76 57.92 -57.79
N SER A 24 -84.99 58.99 -58.58
CA SER A 24 -85.72 60.18 -58.16
C SER A 24 -87.22 59.96 -58.33
N GLU A 25 -87.89 59.53 -57.26
CA GLU A 25 -89.34 59.50 -57.19
C GLU A 25 -89.86 60.92 -56.90
N ALA A 26 -90.25 61.63 -57.96
CA ALA A 26 -91.17 62.79 -57.96
C ALA A 26 -90.88 63.94 -56.98
N GLN A 27 -90.02 64.86 -57.39
CA GLN A 27 -90.07 66.31 -57.12
C GLN A 27 -89.28 66.97 -58.27
N SER A 28 -89.56 68.24 -58.62
CA SER A 28 -88.95 68.94 -59.78
C SER A 28 -87.51 68.47 -60.00
N HIS A 29 -87.22 67.91 -61.18
CA HIS A 29 -85.90 67.36 -61.51
C HIS A 29 -84.78 68.37 -61.19
N GLU A 30 -85.11 69.66 -61.22
CA GLU A 30 -84.25 70.80 -60.92
C GLU A 30 -83.86 70.90 -59.42
N SER A 31 -84.76 70.62 -58.47
CA SER A 31 -84.44 70.68 -57.04
C SER A 31 -83.58 69.49 -56.60
N PHE A 32 -83.85 68.30 -57.14
CA PHE A 32 -83.06 67.10 -56.89
C PHE A 32 -81.66 67.20 -57.53
N ALA A 33 -81.59 67.71 -58.77
CA ALA A 33 -80.32 68.06 -59.43
C ALA A 33 -79.50 69.01 -58.54
N SER A 34 -80.13 70.07 -58.04
CA SER A 34 -79.47 71.06 -57.17
C SER A 34 -78.96 70.45 -55.86
N SER A 35 -79.70 69.53 -55.24
CA SER A 35 -79.27 68.82 -54.02
C SER A 35 -78.10 67.88 -54.27
N ILE A 36 -78.11 67.15 -55.39
CA ILE A 36 -76.99 66.29 -55.81
C ILE A 36 -75.74 67.13 -56.10
N VAL A 37 -75.91 68.23 -56.85
CA VAL A 37 -74.81 69.16 -57.15
C VAL A 37 -74.23 69.70 -55.85
N MET A 38 -75.05 70.11 -54.87
CA MET A 38 -74.56 70.60 -53.58
C MET A 38 -73.84 69.52 -52.76
N LYS A 39 -74.34 68.28 -52.73
CA LYS A 39 -73.66 67.16 -52.06
C LYS A 39 -72.34 66.79 -52.72
N LEU A 40 -72.28 66.80 -54.06
CA LEU A 40 -71.04 66.63 -54.80
C LEU A 40 -70.08 67.78 -54.53
N GLN A 41 -70.56 69.02 -54.49
CA GLN A 41 -69.75 70.19 -54.15
C GLN A 41 -69.15 70.11 -52.74
N LEU A 42 -69.92 69.65 -51.74
CA LEU A 42 -69.42 69.42 -50.38
C LEU A 42 -68.40 68.27 -50.33
N ALA A 43 -68.64 67.16 -51.02
CA ALA A 43 -67.68 66.06 -51.11
C ALA A 43 -66.38 66.48 -51.81
N ILE A 44 -66.47 67.26 -52.90
CA ILE A 44 -65.31 67.85 -53.57
C ILE A 44 -64.57 68.79 -52.60
N PHE A 45 -65.30 69.61 -51.84
CA PHE A 45 -64.70 70.50 -50.85
C PHE A 45 -63.98 69.73 -49.73
N GLU A 46 -64.58 68.69 -49.16
CA GLU A 46 -63.97 67.87 -48.11
C GLU A 46 -62.75 67.10 -48.62
N ILE A 47 -62.83 66.49 -49.81
CA ILE A 47 -61.71 65.78 -50.42
C ILE A 47 -60.57 66.75 -50.73
N ASN A 48 -60.87 67.91 -51.32
CA ASN A 48 -59.84 68.91 -51.63
C ASN A 48 -59.18 69.42 -50.35
N ASN A 49 -59.96 69.71 -49.31
CA ASN A 49 -59.42 70.23 -48.05
C ASN A 49 -58.61 69.16 -47.30
N SER A 50 -59.04 67.89 -47.31
CA SER A 50 -58.26 66.77 -46.74
C SER A 50 -56.97 66.52 -47.53
N LEU A 51 -57.05 66.55 -48.86
CA LEU A 51 -55.89 66.43 -49.74
C LEU A 51 -54.91 67.59 -49.53
N GLU A 52 -55.42 68.81 -49.35
CA GLU A 52 -54.58 70.00 -49.14
C GLU A 52 -53.93 69.99 -47.76
N ASN A 53 -54.65 69.58 -46.71
CA ASN A 53 -54.09 69.40 -45.36
C ASN A 53 -53.02 68.28 -45.31
N THR A 54 -53.26 67.15 -45.99
CA THR A 54 -52.28 66.06 -46.05
C THR A 54 -51.11 66.42 -46.96
N SER A 55 -51.35 67.07 -48.10
CA SER A 55 -50.30 67.56 -49.00
C SER A 55 -49.40 68.57 -48.30
N THR A 56 -49.96 69.55 -47.59
CA THR A 56 -49.18 70.53 -46.82
C THR A 56 -48.42 69.90 -45.66
N ALA A 57 -49.01 68.94 -44.95
CA ALA A 57 -48.31 68.15 -43.92
C ALA A 57 -47.16 67.30 -44.49
N VAL A 58 -47.35 66.70 -45.67
CA VAL A 58 -46.28 65.95 -46.35
C VAL A 58 -45.19 66.90 -46.84
N LEU A 59 -45.56 67.97 -47.54
CA LEU A 59 -44.62 68.95 -48.10
C LEU A 59 -43.80 69.67 -47.02
N SER A 60 -44.38 69.91 -45.84
CA SER A 60 -43.66 70.52 -44.72
C SER A 60 -42.70 69.55 -44.02
N ASN A 61 -43.02 68.26 -43.95
CA ASN A 61 -42.20 67.26 -43.26
C ASN A 61 -41.17 66.57 -44.17
N LEU A 62 -41.40 66.54 -45.49
CA LEU A 62 -40.53 65.90 -46.48
C LEU A 62 -39.07 66.38 -46.41
N PRO A 63 -38.78 67.69 -46.28
CA PRO A 63 -37.40 68.18 -46.22
C PRO A 63 -36.67 67.69 -44.98
N ARG A 64 -37.39 67.54 -43.86
CA ARG A 64 -36.83 67.02 -42.60
C ARG A 64 -36.55 65.53 -42.73
N LEU A 65 -37.47 64.75 -43.28
CA LEU A 65 -37.27 63.31 -43.53
C LEU A 65 -36.11 63.06 -44.50
N LEU A 66 -35.99 63.84 -45.58
CA LEU A 66 -34.86 63.73 -46.50
C LEU A 66 -33.52 64.02 -45.79
N ARG A 67 -33.48 65.06 -44.95
CA ARG A 67 -32.29 65.38 -44.16
C ARG A 67 -31.96 64.27 -43.16
N ASP A 68 -32.95 63.72 -42.47
CA ASP A 68 -32.76 62.64 -41.51
C ASP A 68 -32.27 61.37 -42.22
N ILE A 69 -32.79 61.05 -43.42
CA ILE A 69 -32.32 59.93 -44.25
C ILE A 69 -30.87 60.14 -44.71
N GLU A 70 -30.52 61.35 -45.16
CA GLU A 70 -29.14 61.68 -45.55
C GLU A 70 -28.18 61.57 -44.36
N LEU A 71 -28.59 62.03 -43.18
CA LEU A 71 -27.80 61.88 -41.95
C LEU A 71 -27.61 60.40 -41.60
N LEU A 72 -28.68 59.60 -41.63
CA LEU A 72 -28.64 58.16 -41.35
C LEU A 72 -27.76 57.42 -42.37
N GLN A 73 -27.86 57.77 -43.65
CA GLN A 73 -27.01 57.20 -44.70
C GLN A 73 -25.53 57.52 -44.46
N ASN A 74 -25.22 58.76 -44.08
CA ASN A 74 -23.86 59.16 -43.73
C ASN A 74 -23.35 58.44 -42.48
N GLU A 75 -24.18 58.28 -41.45
CA GLU A 75 -23.85 57.54 -40.23
C GLU A 75 -23.62 56.05 -40.51
N VAL A 76 -24.45 55.41 -41.32
CA VAL A 76 -24.29 54.00 -41.71
C VAL A 76 -23.00 53.79 -42.50
N VAL A 77 -22.69 54.67 -43.45
CA VAL A 77 -21.44 54.60 -44.21
C VAL A 77 -20.23 54.80 -43.29
N HIS A 78 -20.32 55.75 -42.35
CA HIS A 78 -19.27 55.96 -41.36
C HIS A 78 -19.12 54.77 -40.40
N PHE A 79 -20.22 54.16 -39.99
CA PHE A 79 -20.23 52.97 -39.16
C PHE A 79 -19.63 51.76 -39.90
N GLN A 80 -19.97 51.55 -41.16
CA GLN A 80 -19.36 50.51 -42.00
C GLN A 80 -17.84 50.69 -42.13
N ARG A 81 -17.36 51.92 -42.34
CA ARG A 81 -15.92 52.19 -42.34
C ARG A 81 -15.28 51.85 -41.00
N LYS A 82 -15.89 52.28 -39.88
CA LYS A 82 -15.40 51.96 -38.54
C LYS A 82 -15.36 50.45 -38.29
N LEU A 83 -16.38 49.71 -38.72
CA LEU A 83 -16.45 48.26 -38.56
C LEU A 83 -15.34 47.56 -39.34
N ALA A 84 -15.08 47.99 -40.58
CA ALA A 84 -13.97 47.49 -41.39
C ALA A 84 -12.60 47.80 -40.75
N THR A 85 -12.44 48.99 -40.15
CA THR A 85 -11.22 49.32 -39.40
C THR A 85 -11.04 48.41 -38.18
N VAL A 86 -12.11 48.19 -37.40
CA VAL A 86 -12.08 47.32 -36.22
C VAL A 86 -11.79 45.87 -36.60
N GLU A 87 -12.40 45.35 -37.66
CA GLU A 87 -12.14 44.00 -38.18
C GLU A 87 -10.66 43.84 -38.56
N HIS A 88 -10.09 44.84 -39.23
CA HIS A 88 -8.68 44.85 -39.60
C HIS A 88 -7.76 44.92 -38.37
N GLU A 89 -8.09 45.77 -37.39
CA GLU A 89 -7.33 45.87 -36.14
C GLU A 89 -7.38 44.57 -35.33
N VAL A 90 -8.55 43.91 -35.23
CA VAL A 90 -8.70 42.61 -34.55
C VAL A 90 -7.88 41.53 -35.24
N SER A 91 -7.97 41.41 -36.57
CA SER A 91 -7.19 40.42 -37.33
C SER A 91 -5.68 40.67 -37.20
N LYS A 92 -5.26 41.94 -37.20
CA LYS A 92 -3.85 42.30 -36.96
C LYS A 92 -3.41 41.89 -35.56
N VAL A 93 -4.22 42.16 -34.53
CA VAL A 93 -3.91 41.78 -33.15
C VAL A 93 -3.88 40.26 -33.00
N GLU A 94 -4.81 39.50 -33.57
CA GLU A 94 -4.81 38.02 -33.54
C GLU A 94 -3.54 37.45 -34.19
N ASN A 95 -3.13 37.97 -35.34
CA ASN A 95 -1.93 37.49 -36.03
C ASN A 95 -0.63 37.87 -35.27
N GLU A 96 -0.55 39.09 -34.73
CA GLU A 96 0.60 39.51 -33.92
C GLU A 96 0.66 38.77 -32.58
N THR A 97 -0.49 38.51 -31.95
CA THR A 97 -0.55 37.77 -30.68
C THR A 97 -0.24 36.30 -30.85
N THR A 98 -0.73 35.62 -31.90
CA THR A 98 -0.42 34.20 -32.15
C THR A 98 1.07 33.94 -32.34
N HIS A 99 1.75 34.74 -33.16
CA HIS A 99 3.21 34.64 -33.30
C HIS A 99 3.96 34.94 -32.00
N SER A 100 3.51 35.95 -31.25
CA SER A 100 4.09 36.27 -29.93
C SER A 100 3.90 35.10 -28.96
N LEU A 101 2.75 34.45 -28.98
CA LEU A 101 2.39 33.32 -28.10
C LEU A 101 3.21 32.07 -28.45
N GLU A 102 3.38 31.76 -29.74
CA GLU A 102 4.27 30.68 -30.20
C GLU A 102 5.72 30.91 -29.77
N TYR A 103 6.20 32.16 -29.87
CA TYR A 103 7.54 32.52 -29.44
C TYR A 103 7.71 32.36 -27.92
N ILE A 104 6.72 32.79 -27.12
CA ILE A 104 6.70 32.60 -25.66
C ILE A 104 6.75 31.12 -25.30
N VAL A 105 5.98 30.25 -25.97
CA VAL A 105 6.00 28.80 -25.73
C VAL A 105 7.37 28.20 -26.04
N LYS A 106 7.98 28.58 -27.18
CA LYS A 106 9.34 28.15 -27.53
C LYS A 106 10.36 28.62 -26.48
N LEU A 107 10.24 29.86 -26.03
CA LEU A 107 11.13 30.44 -25.02
C LEU A 107 10.96 29.75 -23.65
N ASP A 108 9.74 29.40 -23.26
CA ASP A 108 9.49 28.64 -22.04
C ASP A 108 10.06 27.22 -22.11
N ALA A 109 9.92 26.55 -23.26
CA ALA A 109 10.53 25.24 -23.48
C ALA A 109 12.07 25.29 -23.38
N VAL A 110 12.70 26.30 -23.98
CA VAL A 110 14.15 26.52 -23.86
C VAL A 110 14.53 26.85 -22.42
N LYS A 111 13.78 27.72 -21.73
CA LYS A 111 14.02 28.09 -20.33
C LYS A 111 13.90 26.88 -19.40
N SER A 112 12.91 26.02 -19.61
CA SER A 112 12.70 24.80 -18.84
C SER A 112 13.87 23.83 -19.03
N LYS A 113 14.31 23.60 -20.28
CA LYS A 113 15.50 22.81 -20.59
C LYS A 113 16.76 23.41 -19.96
N LEU A 114 16.97 24.71 -20.09
CA LEU A 114 18.12 25.41 -19.50
C LEU A 114 18.17 25.26 -17.98
N LYS A 115 17.01 25.39 -17.30
CA LYS A 115 16.91 25.16 -15.86
C LYS A 115 17.23 23.71 -15.48
N ALA A 116 16.73 22.75 -16.25
CA ALA A 116 17.03 21.33 -16.02
C ALA A 116 18.52 21.03 -16.22
N THR A 117 19.13 21.53 -17.30
CA THR A 117 20.57 21.36 -17.55
C THR A 117 21.42 22.09 -16.52
N SER A 118 21.02 23.30 -16.09
CA SER A 118 21.72 24.05 -15.05
C SER A 118 21.70 23.30 -13.72
N LYS A 119 20.56 22.69 -13.34
CA LYS A 119 20.47 21.85 -12.14
C LYS A 119 21.31 20.59 -12.26
N ALA A 120 21.25 19.90 -13.40
CA ALA A 120 22.06 18.71 -13.64
C ALA A 120 23.56 19.01 -13.60
N LEU A 121 24.00 20.16 -14.14
CA LEU A 121 25.40 20.59 -14.10
C LEU A 121 25.84 20.93 -12.67
N GLN A 122 25.00 21.65 -11.92
CA GLN A 122 25.26 21.96 -10.51
C GLN A 122 25.38 20.67 -9.67
N GLU A 123 24.49 19.71 -9.91
CA GLU A 123 24.51 18.44 -9.19
C GLU A 123 25.69 17.54 -9.62
N ALA A 124 26.13 17.65 -10.88
CA ALA A 124 27.35 16.99 -11.32
C ALA A 124 28.62 17.57 -10.68
N ASP A 125 28.69 18.89 -10.49
CA ASP A 125 29.79 19.54 -9.75
C ASP A 125 29.76 19.14 -8.26
N ASN A 126 28.56 19.17 -7.66
CA ASN A 126 28.34 18.65 -6.31
C ASN A 126 28.76 17.17 -6.18
N TRP A 127 28.46 16.33 -7.17
CA TRP A 127 28.88 14.93 -7.18
C TRP A 127 30.40 14.79 -7.06
N THR A 128 31.15 15.54 -7.87
CA THR A 128 32.62 15.45 -7.87
C THR A 128 33.24 15.95 -6.57
N THR A 129 32.70 17.02 -5.99
CA THR A 129 33.15 17.54 -4.70
C THR A 129 32.81 16.57 -3.56
N LEU A 130 31.58 16.05 -3.51
CA LEU A 130 31.18 15.03 -2.52
C LEU A 130 32.01 13.75 -2.62
N MET A 131 32.33 13.29 -3.83
CA MET A 131 33.22 12.14 -4.04
C MET A 131 34.62 12.38 -3.46
N ALA A 132 35.21 13.54 -3.72
CA ALA A 132 36.53 13.90 -3.18
C ALA A 132 36.51 13.99 -1.65
N ASP A 133 35.48 14.62 -1.08
CA ASP A 133 35.29 14.73 0.36
C ASP A 133 35.14 13.34 1.01
N ILE A 134 34.41 12.42 0.38
CA ILE A 134 34.25 11.05 0.89
C ILE A 134 35.59 10.31 0.88
N GLU A 135 36.40 10.45 -0.17
CA GLU A 135 37.73 9.84 -0.23
C GLU A 135 38.65 10.38 0.88
N GLU A 136 38.63 11.68 1.16
CA GLU A 136 39.38 12.26 2.28
C GLU A 136 38.88 11.75 3.64
N LEU A 137 37.56 11.64 3.81
CA LEU A 137 36.97 11.12 5.05
C LEU A 137 37.30 9.63 5.27
N PHE A 138 37.59 8.86 4.23
CA PHE A 138 38.05 7.48 4.42
C PHE A 138 39.43 7.42 5.11
N GLU A 139 40.24 8.48 5.03
CA GLU A 139 41.52 8.58 5.75
C GLU A 139 41.34 8.89 7.24
N SER A 140 40.27 9.61 7.60
CA SER A 140 39.97 9.98 9.00
C SER A 140 39.25 8.88 9.79
N ASN A 141 38.70 7.87 9.10
CA ASN A 141 37.99 6.72 9.66
C ASN A 141 36.76 7.08 10.53
N ASP A 142 36.18 8.27 10.33
CA ASP A 142 34.91 8.67 10.95
C ASP A 142 33.74 8.10 10.14
N LEU A 143 33.29 6.91 10.53
CA LEU A 143 32.22 6.17 9.85
C LEU A 143 30.88 6.91 9.83
N MET A 144 30.60 7.71 10.88
CA MET A 144 29.33 8.44 10.94
C MET A 144 29.33 9.60 9.96
N ALA A 145 30.39 10.41 9.96
CA ALA A 145 30.56 11.48 8.98
C ALA A 145 30.58 10.94 7.54
N LEU A 146 31.29 9.84 7.30
CA LEU A 146 31.32 9.14 6.01
C LEU A 146 29.91 8.73 5.56
N SER A 147 29.14 8.10 6.45
CA SER A 147 27.78 7.64 6.11
C SER A 147 26.84 8.80 5.76
N LEU A 148 26.94 9.93 6.46
CA LEU A 148 26.15 11.13 6.17
C LEU A 148 26.52 11.73 4.82
N ARG A 149 27.82 11.83 4.50
CA ARG A 149 28.26 12.31 3.18
C ARG A 149 27.84 11.37 2.06
N LEU A 150 27.94 10.05 2.28
CA LEU A 150 27.47 9.06 1.33
C LEU A 150 25.95 9.19 1.11
N SER A 151 25.16 9.43 2.16
CA SER A 151 23.71 9.68 2.01
C SER A 151 23.40 10.94 1.19
N SER A 152 24.20 12.00 1.30
CA SER A 152 24.05 13.19 0.45
C SER A 152 24.44 12.92 -1.00
N LEU A 153 25.43 12.05 -1.22
CA LEU A 153 25.82 11.58 -2.55
C LEU A 153 24.71 10.69 -3.17
N MET A 154 24.01 9.88 -2.37
CA MET A 154 22.85 9.13 -2.85
C MET A 154 21.72 10.07 -3.32
N GLN A 155 21.42 11.09 -2.53
CA GLN A 155 20.39 12.08 -2.87
C GLN A 155 20.76 12.88 -4.13
N SER A 156 22.03 13.20 -4.34
CA SER A 156 22.49 13.85 -5.58
C SER A 156 22.34 12.92 -6.78
N LEU A 157 22.61 11.62 -6.63
CA LEU A 157 22.43 10.63 -7.71
C LEU A 157 20.98 10.58 -8.19
N ASP A 158 20.01 10.61 -7.28
CA ASP A 158 18.59 10.52 -7.62
C ASP A 158 18.12 11.67 -8.53
N LEU A 159 18.70 12.86 -8.35
CA LEU A 159 18.43 14.03 -9.19
C LEU A 159 19.12 13.96 -10.57
N LEU A 160 20.08 13.05 -10.73
CA LEU A 160 20.91 12.87 -11.93
C LEU A 160 20.50 11.66 -12.78
N ASN A 161 19.34 11.04 -12.51
CA ASN A 161 18.81 9.87 -13.22
C ASN A 161 18.65 10.03 -14.75
N HIS A 162 18.69 11.25 -15.27
CA HIS A 162 18.55 11.57 -16.69
C HIS A 162 19.87 11.78 -17.43
N VAL A 163 21.03 11.68 -16.75
CA VAL A 163 22.35 11.90 -17.34
C VAL A 163 22.92 10.57 -17.89
N SER A 164 23.67 10.65 -18.99
CA SER A 164 24.18 9.47 -19.72
C SER A 164 25.19 8.62 -18.92
N ASP A 165 25.85 9.20 -17.92
CA ASP A 165 26.86 8.56 -17.06
C ASP A 165 26.28 8.01 -15.74
N TYR A 166 24.95 8.03 -15.58
CA TYR A 166 24.26 7.58 -14.37
C TYR A 166 24.67 6.16 -13.92
N GLY A 167 24.81 5.23 -14.87
CA GLY A 167 25.21 3.85 -14.58
C GLY A 167 26.62 3.73 -14.00
N GLU A 168 27.57 4.52 -14.48
CA GLU A 168 28.94 4.55 -13.94
C GLU A 168 28.96 5.14 -12.52
N ARG A 169 28.16 6.19 -12.28
CA ARG A 169 28.02 6.81 -10.95
C ARG A 169 27.37 5.88 -9.93
N MET A 170 26.38 5.09 -10.34
CA MET A 170 25.81 4.01 -9.53
C MET A 170 26.89 3.01 -9.09
N MET A 171 27.73 2.55 -10.02
CA MET A 171 28.81 1.61 -9.69
C MET A 171 29.83 2.22 -8.72
N GLN A 172 30.19 3.50 -8.89
CA GLN A 172 31.06 4.22 -7.97
C GLN A 172 30.47 4.30 -6.56
N LEU A 173 29.20 4.70 -6.47
CA LEU A 173 28.47 4.79 -5.20
C LEU A 173 28.40 3.43 -4.49
N ASP A 174 28.07 2.36 -5.21
CA ASP A 174 28.06 1.01 -4.64
C ASP A 174 29.45 0.54 -4.20
N GLY A 175 30.51 0.95 -4.90
CA GLY A 175 31.90 0.75 -4.49
C GLY A 175 32.21 1.42 -3.14
N LEU A 176 31.78 2.68 -2.96
CA LEU A 176 31.96 3.40 -1.69
C LEU A 176 31.14 2.76 -0.55
N ARG A 177 29.89 2.34 -0.82
CA ARG A 177 29.07 1.62 0.15
C ARG A 177 29.72 0.31 0.59
N ASN A 178 30.25 -0.46 -0.35
CA ASN A 178 30.99 -1.71 -0.06
C ASN A 178 32.23 -1.45 0.79
N ARG A 179 33.00 -0.39 0.49
CA ARG A 179 34.18 -0.02 1.27
C ARG A 179 33.83 0.41 2.69
N LEU A 180 32.79 1.23 2.85
CA LEU A 180 32.31 1.67 4.16
C LEU A 180 31.75 0.48 4.98
N GLU A 181 30.99 -0.42 4.35
CA GLU A 181 30.54 -1.66 4.98
C GLU A 181 31.72 -2.53 5.43
N ALA A 182 32.77 -2.67 4.62
CA ALA A 182 33.94 -3.47 4.97
C ALA A 182 34.67 -2.92 6.22
N LEU A 183 34.72 -1.59 6.39
CA LEU A 183 35.27 -0.95 7.58
C LEU A 183 34.35 -1.09 8.80
N ALA A 184 33.03 -0.99 8.60
CA ALA A 184 32.05 -1.05 9.68
C ALA A 184 31.76 -2.49 10.16
N SER A 185 31.83 -3.49 9.29
CA SER A 185 31.54 -4.91 9.58
C SER A 185 32.21 -5.46 10.85
N PRO A 186 33.54 -5.32 11.04
CA PRO A 186 34.20 -5.80 12.27
C PRO A 186 33.72 -5.08 13.52
N LEU A 187 33.38 -3.79 13.43
CA LEU A 187 32.85 -3.00 14.55
C LEU A 187 31.41 -3.38 14.90
N VAL A 188 30.59 -3.69 13.88
CA VAL A 188 29.24 -4.23 14.08
C VAL A 188 29.32 -5.57 14.81
N VAL A 189 30.16 -6.48 14.32
CA VAL A 189 30.31 -7.81 14.94
C VAL A 189 30.82 -7.69 16.37
N SER A 190 31.80 -6.82 16.63
CA SER A 190 32.33 -6.63 17.99
C SER A 190 31.31 -5.98 18.93
N ALA A 191 30.58 -4.96 18.48
CA ALA A 191 29.53 -4.30 19.28
C ALA A 191 28.39 -5.27 19.63
N ILE A 192 27.92 -6.05 18.65
CA ILE A 192 26.84 -7.03 18.87
C ILE A 192 27.31 -8.17 19.77
N SER A 193 28.52 -8.70 19.54
CA SER A 193 29.06 -9.79 20.37
C SER A 193 29.37 -9.33 21.80
N GLY A 194 29.70 -8.05 21.99
CA GLY A 194 29.91 -7.43 23.31
C GLY A 194 28.62 -6.96 24.00
N GLY A 195 27.45 -7.08 23.37
CA GLY A 195 26.18 -6.62 23.92
C GLY A 195 26.06 -5.09 24.02
N ASP A 196 26.89 -4.33 23.30
CA ASP A 196 26.93 -2.87 23.36
C ASP A 196 25.78 -2.26 22.53
N ALA A 197 24.67 -1.99 23.21
CA ALA A 197 23.48 -1.40 22.60
C ALA A 197 23.75 0.01 22.00
N VAL A 198 24.63 0.80 22.63
CA VAL A 198 24.90 2.19 22.22
C VAL A 198 25.69 2.19 20.92
N ASN A 199 26.80 1.46 20.87
CA ASN A 199 27.61 1.39 19.66
C ASN A 199 26.86 0.67 18.53
N THR A 200 26.04 -0.34 18.84
CA THR A 200 25.19 -0.97 17.82
C THR A 200 24.18 0.02 17.26
N ALA A 201 23.54 0.86 18.08
CA ALA A 201 22.60 1.87 17.61
C ALA A 201 23.28 2.93 16.69
N VAL A 202 24.53 3.30 16.99
CA VAL A 202 25.33 4.15 16.07
C VAL A 202 25.55 3.42 14.74
N MET A 203 25.88 2.13 14.76
CA MET A 203 26.04 1.35 13.53
C MET A 203 24.72 1.20 12.76
N VAL A 204 23.58 1.08 13.44
CA VAL A 204 22.24 1.10 12.79
C VAL A 204 22.07 2.39 12.01
N GLN A 205 22.45 3.54 12.57
CA GLN A 205 22.37 4.81 11.87
C GLN A 205 23.32 4.87 10.65
N VAL A 206 24.56 4.38 10.81
CA VAL A 206 25.53 4.28 9.71
C VAL A 206 25.00 3.43 8.55
N PHE A 207 24.47 2.24 8.84
CA PHE A 207 23.89 1.36 7.82
C PHE A 207 22.57 1.86 7.25
N SER A 208 21.78 2.62 8.02
CA SER A 208 20.59 3.34 7.51
C SER A 208 20.98 4.40 6.49
N ASN A 209 22.00 5.20 6.77
CA ASN A 209 22.46 6.25 5.87
C ASN A 209 23.04 5.68 4.56
N MET A 210 23.55 4.44 4.59
CA MET A 210 24.00 3.70 3.41
C MET A 210 22.89 2.91 2.73
N ASP A 211 21.65 2.90 3.22
CA ASP A 211 20.57 2.05 2.73
C ASP A 211 20.94 0.55 2.71
N ARG A 212 21.58 0.07 3.78
CA ARG A 212 22.04 -1.33 3.95
C ARG A 212 21.62 -1.95 5.29
N LEU A 213 20.50 -1.51 5.86
CA LEU A 213 20.03 -2.02 7.16
C LEU A 213 19.85 -3.54 7.18
N ASP A 214 19.39 -4.13 6.08
CA ASP A 214 19.20 -5.59 5.96
C ASP A 214 20.51 -6.37 6.18
N GLN A 215 21.63 -5.80 5.76
CA GLN A 215 22.95 -6.41 5.95
C GLN A 215 23.39 -6.34 7.41
N LEU A 216 23.10 -5.24 8.12
CA LEU A 216 23.33 -5.16 9.56
C LEU A 216 22.47 -6.16 10.32
N LEU A 217 21.22 -6.36 9.90
CA LEU A 217 20.36 -7.40 10.46
C LEU A 217 20.88 -8.81 10.19
N HIS A 218 21.48 -9.05 9.02
CA HIS A 218 22.16 -10.31 8.74
C HIS A 218 23.32 -10.55 9.72
N TYR A 219 24.15 -9.54 10.00
CA TYR A 219 25.20 -9.64 11.01
C TYR A 219 24.63 -9.92 12.41
N TYR A 220 23.58 -9.22 12.82
CA TYR A 220 22.89 -9.45 14.10
C TYR A 220 22.38 -10.89 14.23
N THR A 221 21.59 -11.34 13.25
CA THR A 221 21.03 -12.71 13.18
C THR A 221 22.13 -13.75 13.27
N LYS A 222 23.23 -13.56 12.53
CA LYS A 222 24.37 -14.48 12.50
C LYS A 222 25.10 -14.53 13.83
N CYS A 223 25.37 -13.39 14.47
CA CYS A 223 26.05 -13.33 15.76
C CYS A 223 25.19 -13.98 16.86
N ARG A 224 23.91 -13.62 16.93
CA ARG A 224 22.97 -14.20 17.93
C ARG A 224 22.82 -15.70 17.78
N ARG A 225 22.67 -16.20 16.55
CA ARG A 225 22.65 -17.65 16.30
C ARG A 225 23.94 -18.33 16.78
N GLY A 226 25.09 -17.68 16.58
CA GLY A 226 26.38 -18.17 17.08
C GLY A 226 26.42 -18.31 18.60
N VAL A 227 25.87 -17.32 19.34
CA VAL A 227 25.77 -17.34 20.80
C VAL A 227 24.92 -18.53 21.27
N ILE A 228 23.72 -18.70 20.72
CA ILE A 228 22.82 -19.80 21.09
C ILE A 228 23.46 -21.18 20.84
N LEU A 229 24.13 -21.35 19.70
CA LEU A 229 24.84 -22.60 19.38
C LEU A 229 26.01 -22.86 20.31
N HIS A 230 26.69 -21.80 20.78
CA HIS A 230 27.78 -21.93 21.74
C HIS A 230 27.25 -22.31 23.13
N GLU A 231 26.20 -21.65 23.60
CA GLU A 231 25.55 -21.98 24.89
C GLU A 231 25.06 -23.44 24.92
N TRP A 232 24.49 -23.94 23.82
CA TRP A 232 24.12 -25.35 23.70
C TRP A 232 25.32 -26.28 23.89
N LYS A 233 26.45 -25.97 23.26
CA LYS A 233 27.67 -26.79 23.38
C LYS A 233 28.21 -26.78 24.80
N GLU A 234 28.30 -25.61 25.42
CA GLU A 234 28.75 -25.49 26.80
C GLU A 234 27.85 -26.28 27.75
N LEU A 235 26.52 -26.22 27.58
CA LEU A 235 25.58 -27.00 28.38
C LEU A 235 25.76 -28.51 28.20
N CYS A 236 26.07 -28.97 26.99
CA CYS A 236 26.30 -30.39 26.71
C CYS A 236 27.62 -30.92 27.29
N GLU A 237 28.60 -30.03 27.51
CA GLU A 237 29.91 -30.38 28.09
C GLU A 237 29.90 -30.42 29.63
N LEU A 238 28.79 -30.05 30.28
CA LEU A 238 28.65 -30.13 31.73
C LEU A 238 28.45 -31.58 32.20
N ASP A 239 29.45 -32.12 32.89
CA ASP A 239 29.47 -33.51 33.38
C ASP A 239 28.40 -33.84 34.43
N ASP A 240 27.89 -32.82 35.14
CA ASP A 240 26.93 -32.99 36.25
C ASP A 240 25.47 -33.14 35.79
N LEU A 241 25.17 -32.90 34.52
CA LEU A 241 23.80 -32.83 34.03
C LEU A 241 23.41 -34.10 33.25
N ASN A 242 22.21 -34.62 33.52
CA ASN A 242 21.62 -35.62 32.65
C ASN A 242 21.00 -34.97 31.40
N VAL A 243 20.70 -35.78 30.38
CA VAL A 243 20.16 -35.28 29.10
C VAL A 243 18.84 -34.51 29.26
N VAL A 244 17.98 -34.91 30.21
CA VAL A 244 16.71 -34.22 30.48
C VAL A 244 16.97 -32.82 31.04
N GLU A 245 17.90 -32.70 31.98
CA GLU A 245 18.31 -31.43 32.59
C GLU A 245 18.96 -30.51 31.57
N VAL A 246 19.85 -31.04 30.71
CA VAL A 246 20.47 -30.26 29.62
C VAL A 246 19.41 -29.65 28.71
N ILE A 247 18.45 -30.45 28.23
CA ILE A 247 17.41 -29.96 27.31
C ILE A 247 16.44 -29.00 28.02
N CYS A 248 15.98 -29.33 29.23
CA CYS A 248 15.09 -28.45 29.99
C CYS A 248 15.75 -27.10 30.28
N ARG A 249 17.02 -27.10 30.71
CA ARG A 249 17.78 -25.88 30.99
C ARG A 249 18.02 -25.08 29.72
N PHE A 250 18.30 -25.74 28.60
CA PHE A 250 18.43 -25.08 27.32
C PHE A 250 17.12 -24.39 26.89
N HIS A 251 15.97 -25.03 27.03
CA HIS A 251 14.68 -24.37 26.75
C HIS A 251 14.44 -23.15 27.66
N GLU A 252 14.81 -23.22 28.94
CA GLU A 252 14.69 -22.08 29.85
C GLU A 252 15.62 -20.93 29.45
N LEU A 253 16.85 -21.23 29.03
CA LEU A 253 17.79 -20.24 28.50
C LEU A 253 17.31 -19.62 27.19
N LEU A 254 16.77 -20.42 26.26
CA LEU A 254 16.20 -19.89 25.01
C LEU A 254 15.06 -18.91 25.28
N LEU A 255 14.17 -19.21 26.24
CA LEU A 255 13.07 -18.30 26.58
C LEU A 255 13.61 -16.99 27.16
N ALA A 256 14.53 -17.08 28.13
CA ALA A 256 15.12 -15.92 28.77
C ALA A 256 15.86 -15.04 27.76
N ASP A 257 16.71 -15.65 26.92
CA ASP A 257 17.45 -14.94 25.88
C ASP A 257 16.51 -14.31 24.85
N LEU A 258 15.47 -15.02 24.40
CA LEU A 258 14.48 -14.47 23.47
C LEU A 258 13.80 -13.23 24.04
N GLN A 259 13.40 -13.26 25.31
CA GLN A 259 12.76 -12.13 25.96
C GLN A 259 13.72 -10.94 26.06
N GLU A 260 14.96 -11.18 26.48
CA GLU A 260 16.01 -10.16 26.55
C GLU A 260 16.28 -9.56 25.17
N GLN A 261 16.53 -10.39 24.16
CA GLN A 261 16.81 -9.96 22.79
C GLN A 261 15.65 -9.22 22.15
N THR A 262 14.41 -9.57 22.48
CA THR A 262 13.23 -8.83 21.99
C THR A 262 13.22 -7.40 22.54
N THR A 263 13.56 -7.21 23.82
CA THR A 263 13.66 -5.87 24.42
C THR A 263 14.87 -5.08 23.88
N TRP A 264 16.01 -5.74 23.75
CA TRP A 264 17.23 -5.14 23.20
C TRP A 264 17.05 -4.72 21.74
N TYR A 265 16.47 -5.60 20.91
CA TYR A 265 16.17 -5.33 19.50
C TYR A 265 15.24 -4.14 19.36
N ARG A 266 14.18 -4.05 20.18
CA ARG A 266 13.28 -2.89 20.19
C ARG A 266 14.02 -1.59 20.53
N GLY A 267 14.99 -1.63 21.44
CA GLY A 267 15.78 -0.46 21.81
C GLY A 267 16.72 0.00 20.70
N VAL A 268 17.40 -0.94 20.04
CA VAL A 268 18.46 -0.66 19.04
C VAL A 268 17.90 -0.44 17.63
N PHE A 269 16.87 -1.19 17.23
CA PHE A 269 16.27 -1.17 15.89
C PHE A 269 14.89 -0.51 15.88
N ASN A 270 14.67 0.48 16.73
CA ASN A 270 13.37 1.15 16.89
C ASN A 270 12.80 1.78 15.60
N GLN A 271 13.65 2.09 14.61
CA GLN A 271 13.28 2.66 13.32
C GLN A 271 13.02 1.60 12.23
N TYR A 272 13.27 0.32 12.51
CA TYR A 272 13.14 -0.73 11.50
C TYR A 272 11.66 -1.13 11.29
N PRO A 273 11.16 -1.16 10.04
CA PRO A 273 9.73 -1.31 9.76
C PRO A 273 9.19 -2.73 9.93
N THR A 274 10.06 -3.74 9.96
CA THR A 274 9.65 -5.15 10.04
C THR A 274 9.25 -5.53 11.46
N SER A 275 8.18 -6.34 11.59
CA SER A 275 7.74 -6.88 12.87
C SER A 275 8.87 -7.61 13.60
N ILE A 276 8.99 -7.36 14.91
CA ILE A 276 10.05 -7.95 15.75
C ILE A 276 10.00 -9.48 15.70
N SER A 277 8.78 -10.06 15.66
CA SER A 277 8.60 -11.51 15.59
C SER A 277 9.17 -12.13 14.31
N ARG A 278 9.15 -11.40 13.18
CA ARG A 278 9.74 -11.83 11.90
C ARG A 278 11.27 -11.85 11.90
N VAL A 279 11.92 -11.15 12.82
CA VAL A 279 13.39 -11.14 12.93
C VAL A 279 13.85 -12.09 14.03
N ILE A 280 13.23 -12.01 15.21
CA ILE A 280 13.65 -12.75 16.40
C ILE A 280 13.37 -14.25 16.27
N LEU A 281 12.13 -14.67 16.01
CA LEU A 281 11.78 -16.11 16.01
C LEU A 281 12.58 -16.96 15.01
N PRO A 282 12.88 -16.49 13.78
CA PRO A 282 13.73 -17.23 12.86
C PRO A 282 15.16 -17.47 13.34
N ILE A 283 15.72 -16.60 14.20
CA ILE A 283 17.05 -16.82 14.79
C ILE A 283 17.04 -18.11 15.61
N TYR A 284 16.03 -18.26 16.47
CA TYR A 284 15.89 -19.41 17.37
C TYR A 284 15.51 -20.68 16.60
N SER A 285 14.62 -20.60 15.60
CA SER A 285 14.27 -21.79 14.80
C SER A 285 15.46 -22.32 13.98
N GLN A 286 16.25 -21.42 13.41
CA GLN A 286 17.50 -21.77 12.71
C GLN A 286 18.57 -22.27 13.67
N ALA A 287 18.67 -21.72 14.88
CA ALA A 287 19.60 -22.22 15.89
C ALA A 287 19.24 -23.65 16.32
N MET A 288 17.97 -23.90 16.65
CA MET A 288 17.48 -25.22 17.07
C MET A 288 17.68 -26.31 15.99
N SER A 289 17.50 -25.95 14.72
CA SER A 289 17.74 -26.88 13.60
C SER A 289 19.22 -27.14 13.31
N ALA A 290 20.12 -26.28 13.79
CA ALA A 290 21.57 -26.38 13.57
C ALA A 290 22.36 -26.84 14.81
N LEU A 291 21.68 -27.34 15.84
CA LEU A 291 22.32 -27.80 17.09
C LEU A 291 23.26 -28.98 16.84
N ASP A 292 24.47 -28.85 17.37
CA ASP A 292 25.49 -29.89 17.37
C ASP A 292 26.17 -29.91 18.76
N PRO A 293 26.07 -31.00 19.53
CA PRO A 293 25.49 -32.31 19.19
C PRO A 293 23.98 -32.26 18.95
N ASN A 294 23.48 -33.06 18.01
CA ASN A 294 22.06 -33.09 17.68
C ASN A 294 21.22 -33.64 18.86
N PRO A 295 20.19 -32.92 19.34
CA PRO A 295 19.35 -33.37 20.46
C PRO A 295 18.68 -34.72 20.22
N LEU A 296 18.42 -35.10 18.96
CA LEU A 296 17.95 -36.44 18.60
C LEU A 296 18.89 -37.54 19.11
N ASN A 297 20.20 -37.37 18.98
CA ASN A 297 21.17 -38.38 19.42
C ASN A 297 21.11 -38.55 20.95
N SER A 298 21.00 -37.43 21.67
CA SER A 298 20.87 -37.40 23.13
C SER A 298 19.59 -38.10 23.57
N LEU A 299 18.46 -37.79 22.93
CA LEU A 299 17.17 -38.41 23.18
C LEU A 299 17.15 -39.91 22.80
N GLU A 300 17.79 -40.31 21.71
CA GLU A 300 17.93 -41.71 21.34
C GLU A 300 18.75 -42.52 22.35
N SER A 301 19.78 -41.90 22.93
CA SER A 301 20.58 -42.51 23.98
C SER A 301 19.78 -42.69 25.28
N LEU A 302 18.87 -41.75 25.59
CA LEU A 302 17.94 -41.84 26.71
C LEU A 302 16.97 -43.00 26.57
N ILE A 303 16.61 -43.39 25.35
CA ILE A 303 15.68 -44.51 25.10
C ILE A 303 16.37 -45.88 25.26
N LYS A 304 17.69 -45.95 25.09
CA LYS A 304 18.45 -47.22 25.09
C LYS A 304 18.89 -47.70 26.48
N LYS A 305 18.98 -46.81 27.47
CA LYS A 305 19.60 -47.07 28.79
C LYS A 305 18.64 -47.52 29.90
N PRO A 306 17.45 -46.91 30.07
CA PRO A 306 16.58 -47.15 31.22
C PRO A 306 15.41 -48.09 30.89
N ALA A 307 14.65 -48.50 31.91
CA ALA A 307 13.38 -49.22 31.72
C ALA A 307 12.37 -48.36 30.94
N ALA A 308 11.44 -49.00 30.23
CA ALA A 308 10.52 -48.28 29.33
C ALA A 308 9.68 -47.22 30.08
N ALA A 309 9.33 -47.48 31.35
CA ALA A 309 8.62 -46.55 32.23
C ALA A 309 9.41 -45.23 32.45
N GLU A 310 10.70 -45.34 32.75
CA GLU A 310 11.57 -44.20 33.02
C GLU A 310 11.83 -43.39 31.75
N ALA A 311 12.03 -44.07 30.61
CA ALA A 311 12.18 -43.41 29.31
C ALA A 311 10.94 -42.57 28.94
N LEU A 312 9.74 -43.11 29.16
CA LEU A 312 8.49 -42.38 28.92
C LEU A 312 8.33 -41.16 29.84
N PHE A 313 8.68 -41.30 31.12
CA PHE A 313 8.64 -40.19 32.08
C PHE A 313 9.63 -39.08 31.70
N MET A 314 10.85 -39.43 31.30
CA MET A 314 11.84 -38.46 30.83
C MET A 314 11.38 -37.73 29.56
N LEU A 315 10.79 -38.44 28.60
CA LEU A 315 10.22 -37.82 27.40
C LEU A 315 9.09 -36.83 27.75
N GLN A 316 8.27 -37.14 28.76
CA GLN A 316 7.21 -36.23 29.24
C GLN A 316 7.80 -34.95 29.85
N GLN A 317 8.86 -35.06 30.64
CA GLN A 317 9.53 -33.90 31.22
C GLN A 317 10.09 -32.99 30.13
N ILE A 318 10.79 -33.55 29.15
CA ILE A 318 11.37 -32.79 28.04
C ILE A 318 10.25 -32.15 27.20
N LYS A 319 9.16 -32.88 26.89
CA LYS A 319 7.99 -32.30 26.22
C LYS A 319 7.39 -31.13 27.02
N SER A 320 7.18 -31.31 28.31
CA SER A 320 6.61 -30.26 29.17
C SER A 320 7.48 -28.99 29.18
N SER A 321 8.80 -29.13 29.05
CA SER A 321 9.71 -27.98 28.93
C SER A 321 9.57 -27.27 27.57
N ALA A 322 9.35 -28.01 26.48
CA ALA A 322 9.06 -27.44 25.17
C ALA A 322 7.68 -26.74 25.15
N ASP A 323 6.66 -27.33 25.78
CA ASP A 323 5.34 -26.71 25.93
C ASP A 323 5.43 -25.39 26.70
N ARG A 324 6.22 -25.36 27.80
CA ARG A 324 6.50 -24.14 28.58
C ARG A 324 7.22 -23.07 27.74
N LEU A 325 8.21 -23.47 26.94
CA LEU A 325 8.90 -22.55 26.01
C LEU A 325 7.88 -21.91 25.06
N LEU A 326 7.07 -22.73 24.38
CA LEU A 326 6.12 -22.25 23.39
C LEU A 326 5.08 -21.29 24.01
N GLN A 327 4.49 -21.67 25.15
CA GLN A 327 3.53 -20.83 25.88
C GLN A 327 4.18 -19.53 26.38
N GLY A 328 5.43 -19.59 26.81
CA GLY A 328 6.20 -18.42 27.22
C GLY A 328 6.43 -17.44 26.07
N VAL A 329 6.75 -17.95 24.88
CA VAL A 329 6.89 -17.14 23.65
C VAL A 329 5.56 -16.50 23.26
N GLU A 330 4.46 -17.28 23.21
CA GLU A 330 3.13 -16.73 22.93
C GLU A 330 2.74 -15.64 23.92
N ALA A 331 2.96 -15.87 25.22
CA ALA A 331 2.67 -14.90 26.26
C ALA A 331 3.50 -13.62 26.11
N HIS A 332 4.79 -13.74 25.80
CA HIS A 332 5.67 -12.59 25.62
C HIS A 332 5.24 -11.69 24.46
N PHE A 333 4.83 -12.28 23.33
CA PHE A 333 4.44 -11.50 22.16
C PHE A 333 3.03 -10.91 22.23
N LYS A 334 2.14 -11.38 23.12
CA LYS A 334 0.81 -10.77 23.33
C LYS A 334 0.90 -9.27 23.60
N ASP A 335 1.92 -8.82 24.34
CA ASP A 335 2.11 -7.42 24.71
C ASP A 335 2.99 -6.63 23.71
N ILE A 336 3.64 -7.32 22.76
CA ILE A 336 4.68 -6.75 21.90
C ILE A 336 4.18 -6.54 20.47
N GLY A 337 3.30 -7.42 20.00
CA GLY A 337 2.73 -7.38 18.67
C GLY A 337 2.38 -8.78 18.18
N PRO A 338 1.42 -8.91 17.24
CA PRO A 338 0.98 -10.21 16.77
C PRO A 338 2.14 -10.99 16.15
N ILE A 339 2.23 -12.27 16.47
CA ILE A 339 3.09 -13.21 15.76
C ILE A 339 2.34 -13.65 14.50
N GLU A 340 3.01 -13.64 13.36
CA GLU A 340 2.45 -14.21 12.14
C GLU A 340 2.40 -15.74 12.23
N ASP A 341 1.27 -16.32 11.82
CA ASP A 341 1.02 -17.76 11.92
C ASP A 341 2.09 -18.63 11.23
N GLU A 342 2.67 -18.15 10.13
CA GLU A 342 3.73 -18.88 9.43
C GLU A 342 5.03 -18.91 10.25
N VAL A 343 5.44 -17.77 10.79
CA VAL A 343 6.66 -17.64 11.61
C VAL A 343 6.52 -18.45 12.89
N PHE A 344 5.34 -18.38 13.52
CA PHE A 344 5.05 -19.15 14.73
C PHE A 344 5.06 -20.66 14.46
N ARG A 345 4.51 -21.11 13.33
CA ARG A 345 4.55 -22.50 12.89
C ARG A 345 5.98 -22.98 12.65
N GLN A 346 6.82 -22.20 11.96
CA GLN A 346 8.22 -22.57 11.74
C GLN A 346 9.01 -22.72 13.05
N PHE A 347 8.80 -21.82 14.01
CA PHE A 347 9.37 -21.93 15.34
C PHE A 347 8.89 -23.21 16.06
N SER A 348 7.58 -23.43 16.08
CA SER A 348 6.97 -24.62 16.69
C SER A 348 7.48 -25.92 16.06
N ASP A 349 7.57 -25.97 14.73
CA ASP A 349 8.06 -27.14 14.00
C ASP A 349 9.52 -27.43 14.35
N SER A 350 10.38 -26.41 14.42
CA SER A 350 11.79 -26.59 14.82
C SER A 350 11.95 -27.09 16.26
N LEU A 351 11.11 -26.62 17.19
CA LEU A 351 11.10 -27.05 18.58
C LEU A 351 10.67 -28.52 18.74
N TYR A 352 9.60 -28.91 18.03
CA TYR A 352 9.03 -30.25 18.15
C TYR A 352 9.63 -31.28 17.19
N GLN A 353 10.47 -30.88 16.24
CA GLN A 353 11.07 -31.79 15.25
C GLN A 353 11.76 -33.00 15.89
N PRO A 354 12.58 -32.84 16.96
CA PRO A 354 13.25 -33.98 17.58
C PRO A 354 12.23 -34.99 18.16
N PHE A 355 11.18 -34.47 18.79
CA PHE A 355 10.13 -35.27 19.40
C PHE A 355 9.28 -36.01 18.36
N ARG A 356 8.92 -35.36 17.25
CA ARG A 356 8.12 -35.98 16.19
C ARG A 356 8.83 -37.23 15.64
N LEU A 357 10.15 -37.18 15.45
CA LEU A 357 10.94 -38.30 14.96
C LEU A 357 11.03 -39.46 15.97
N ILE A 358 11.13 -39.14 17.26
CA ILE A 358 11.13 -40.16 18.31
C ILE A 358 9.76 -40.80 18.46
N ILE A 359 8.72 -39.97 18.44
CA ILE A 359 7.33 -40.42 18.55
C ILE A 359 6.99 -41.33 17.37
N SER A 360 7.34 -40.94 16.14
CA SER A 360 7.06 -41.77 14.96
C SER A 360 7.80 -43.11 14.97
N ASN A 361 9.04 -43.15 15.48
CA ASN A 361 9.91 -44.32 15.28
C ASN A 361 9.97 -45.26 16.49
N LYS A 362 9.83 -44.75 17.72
CA LYS A 362 10.16 -45.50 18.95
C LYS A 362 9.05 -45.52 20.01
N TYR A 363 8.08 -44.60 19.95
CA TYR A 363 7.05 -44.49 20.98
C TYR A 363 6.17 -45.73 21.10
N LYS A 364 5.70 -46.29 19.97
CA LYS A 364 4.91 -47.53 19.96
C LYS A 364 5.64 -48.67 20.67
N ALA A 365 6.91 -48.91 20.31
CA ALA A 365 7.73 -49.96 20.91
C ALA A 365 7.94 -49.74 22.41
N LEU A 366 8.17 -48.49 22.84
CA LEU A 366 8.32 -48.14 24.26
C LEU A 366 7.04 -48.38 25.06
N CYS A 367 5.89 -48.01 24.53
CA CYS A 367 4.61 -48.24 25.20
C CYS A 367 4.30 -49.73 25.34
N LEU A 368 4.52 -50.53 24.28
CA LEU A 368 4.33 -51.98 24.34
C LEU A 368 5.30 -52.64 25.31
N GLN A 369 6.57 -52.24 25.30
CA GLN A 369 7.57 -52.75 26.25
C GLN A 369 7.19 -52.40 27.69
N HIS A 370 6.74 -51.17 27.95
CA HIS A 370 6.25 -50.77 29.26
C HIS A 370 5.05 -51.59 29.73
N LEU A 371 4.09 -51.86 28.83
CA LEU A 371 2.95 -52.71 29.11
C LEU A 371 3.42 -54.13 29.48
N LEU A 372 4.28 -54.73 28.65
CA LEU A 372 4.83 -56.08 28.85
C LEU A 372 5.64 -56.22 30.15
N GLU A 373 6.45 -55.21 30.51
CA GLU A 373 7.21 -55.18 31.76
C GLU A 373 6.31 -55.15 33.01
N GLN A 374 5.09 -54.61 32.90
CA GLN A 374 4.16 -54.46 34.01
C GLN A 374 2.99 -55.45 34.02
N PHE A 375 2.84 -56.26 32.96
CA PHE A 375 1.83 -57.30 32.91
C PHE A 375 2.03 -58.30 34.07
N PRO A 376 0.98 -58.59 34.85
CA PRO A 376 1.06 -59.61 35.90
C PRO A 376 1.45 -60.96 35.30
N GLU A 377 2.28 -61.73 36.02
CA GLU A 377 2.63 -63.12 35.64
C GLU A 377 1.36 -63.93 35.33
N PRO A 378 1.43 -64.88 34.37
CA PRO A 378 0.28 -65.71 34.03
C PRO A 378 -0.31 -66.34 35.29
N ILE A 379 -1.64 -66.35 35.37
CA ILE A 379 -2.39 -66.93 36.48
C ILE A 379 -1.89 -68.37 36.64
N ASN A 380 -1.13 -68.65 37.71
CA ASN A 380 -0.74 -70.01 38.04
C ASN A 380 -2.01 -70.82 38.26
N ASP A 381 -2.04 -72.04 37.71
CA ASP A 381 -3.08 -73.05 37.97
C ASP A 381 -3.05 -73.46 39.46
N SER A 382 -3.50 -72.58 40.35
CA SER A 382 -3.76 -72.93 41.74
C SER A 382 -5.02 -73.79 41.78
N THR A 383 -4.97 -74.89 42.52
CA THR A 383 -6.07 -75.88 42.60
C THR A 383 -7.33 -75.35 43.30
N GLU A 384 -7.29 -74.13 43.84
CA GLU A 384 -8.38 -73.48 44.58
C GLU A 384 -9.02 -72.33 43.79
N ILE A 385 -10.27 -72.55 43.36
CA ILE A 385 -11.08 -71.61 42.57
C ILE A 385 -11.16 -70.21 43.21
N THR A 386 -11.17 -70.13 44.54
CA THR A 386 -11.21 -68.86 45.29
C THR A 386 -9.93 -68.06 45.13
N GLU A 387 -8.76 -68.71 45.10
CA GLU A 387 -7.47 -68.05 44.87
C GLU A 387 -7.34 -67.60 43.41
N SER A 388 -7.82 -68.41 42.46
CA SER A 388 -7.84 -68.04 41.03
C SER A 388 -8.77 -66.86 40.75
N ILE A 389 -9.93 -66.76 41.42
CA ILE A 389 -10.83 -65.60 41.31
C ILE A 389 -10.19 -64.34 41.91
N GLN A 390 -9.50 -64.48 43.04
CA GLN A 390 -8.83 -63.35 43.70
C GLN A 390 -7.63 -62.84 42.89
N SER A 391 -6.83 -63.74 42.30
CA SER A 391 -5.72 -63.38 41.42
C SER A 391 -6.23 -62.75 40.10
N LEU A 392 -7.33 -63.25 39.54
CA LEU A 392 -7.96 -62.69 38.34
C LEU A 392 -8.55 -61.29 38.60
N ARG A 393 -9.12 -61.06 39.79
CA ARG A 393 -9.62 -59.73 40.18
C ARG A 393 -8.47 -58.73 40.35
N GLN A 394 -7.36 -59.16 40.96
CA GLN A 394 -6.18 -58.32 41.14
C GLN A 394 -5.51 -58.02 39.79
N SER A 395 -5.35 -59.01 38.92
CA SER A 395 -4.81 -58.81 37.57
C SER A 395 -5.69 -57.88 36.73
N HIS A 396 -7.01 -58.04 36.77
CA HIS A 396 -7.95 -57.13 36.09
C HIS A 396 -7.85 -55.69 36.60
N SER A 397 -7.79 -55.48 37.92
CA SER A 397 -7.61 -54.13 38.47
C SER A 397 -6.28 -53.50 38.06
N LYS A 398 -5.20 -54.30 38.00
CA LYS A 398 -3.87 -53.85 37.58
C LYS A 398 -3.84 -53.53 36.09
N ILE A 399 -4.42 -54.36 35.23
CA ILE A 399 -4.54 -54.12 33.79
C ILE A 399 -5.31 -52.82 33.52
N ASN A 400 -6.43 -52.58 34.20
CA ASN A 400 -7.19 -51.34 34.03
C ASN A 400 -6.37 -50.11 34.43
N SER A 401 -5.66 -50.17 35.56
CA SER A 401 -4.78 -49.06 35.96
C SER A 401 -3.62 -48.82 34.98
N LEU A 402 -3.13 -49.89 34.34
CA LEU A 402 -2.08 -49.83 33.34
C LEU A 402 -2.58 -49.21 32.03
N MET A 403 -3.80 -49.57 31.61
CA MET A 403 -4.48 -48.96 30.47
C MET A 403 -4.76 -47.47 30.69
N GLU A 404 -5.25 -47.09 31.88
CA GLU A 404 -5.47 -45.68 32.22
C GLU A 404 -4.17 -44.88 32.19
N SER A 405 -3.09 -45.43 32.77
CA SER A 405 -1.76 -44.81 32.76
C SER A 405 -1.19 -44.65 31.35
N THR A 406 -1.29 -45.68 30.51
CA THR A 406 -0.81 -45.61 29.12
C THR A 406 -1.62 -44.65 28.27
N LEU A 407 -2.95 -44.60 28.46
CA LEU A 407 -3.81 -43.62 27.81
C LEU A 407 -3.44 -42.20 28.24
N GLN A 408 -3.24 -41.96 29.54
CA GLN A 408 -2.80 -40.67 30.05
C GLN A 408 -1.43 -40.27 29.48
N ASN A 409 -0.48 -41.22 29.39
CA ASN A 409 0.83 -40.99 28.77
C ASN A 409 0.73 -40.67 27.28
N CYS A 410 -0.23 -41.28 26.58
CA CYS A 410 -0.49 -41.02 25.18
C CYS A 410 -1.10 -39.64 24.96
N VAL A 411 -2.04 -39.22 25.80
CA VAL A 411 -2.61 -37.87 25.75
C VAL A 411 -1.53 -36.83 26.07
N THR A 412 -0.71 -37.04 27.09
CA THR A 412 0.33 -36.07 27.45
C THR A 412 1.42 -35.96 26.40
N LEU A 413 1.89 -37.06 25.82
CA LEU A 413 3.00 -37.04 24.85
C LEU A 413 2.55 -36.72 23.42
N THR A 414 1.42 -37.26 22.99
CA THR A 414 1.00 -37.19 21.58
C THR A 414 -0.33 -36.47 21.38
N HIS A 415 -0.92 -35.88 22.42
CA HIS A 415 -2.30 -35.34 22.36
C HIS A 415 -3.34 -36.36 21.90
N GLY A 416 -3.06 -37.65 22.11
CA GLY A 416 -3.96 -38.75 21.75
C GLY A 416 -3.72 -39.33 20.34
N TYR A 417 -2.89 -38.71 19.49
CA TYR A 417 -2.61 -39.24 18.14
C TYR A 417 -1.87 -40.58 18.15
N GLY A 418 -1.17 -40.92 19.23
CA GLY A 418 -0.52 -42.22 19.39
C GLY A 418 -1.48 -43.37 19.71
N LEU A 419 -2.77 -43.11 19.98
CA LEU A 419 -3.74 -44.15 20.33
C LEU A 419 -4.02 -45.09 19.15
N GLU A 420 -4.10 -44.56 17.93
CA GLU A 420 -4.30 -45.37 16.72
C GLU A 420 -3.18 -46.41 16.57
N LEU A 421 -1.93 -45.98 16.79
CA LEU A 421 -0.74 -46.85 16.71
C LEU A 421 -0.72 -47.96 17.77
N LEU A 422 -1.37 -47.75 18.91
CA LEU A 422 -1.43 -48.71 20.02
C LEU A 422 -2.59 -49.70 19.87
N ILE A 423 -3.69 -49.30 19.24
CA ILE A 423 -4.88 -50.14 19.05
C ILE A 423 -4.63 -51.19 17.96
N GLU A 424 -3.88 -50.88 16.91
CA GLU A 424 -3.57 -51.82 15.80
C GLU A 424 -2.89 -53.13 16.23
N ASP A 425 -2.21 -53.18 17.39
CA ASP A 425 -1.53 -54.39 17.89
C ASP A 425 -2.30 -55.11 19.01
N LEU A 426 -3.47 -54.57 19.42
CA LEU A 426 -4.36 -55.20 20.42
C LEU A 426 -5.46 -56.05 19.76
N GLU A 427 -5.65 -55.93 18.45
CA GLU A 427 -6.42 -56.87 17.60
C GLU A 427 -5.58 -58.09 17.22
#